data_AF-A0A1J1HQP7-F1
#
_entry.id   AF-A0A1J1HQP7-F1
#
_cell.length_a   1.000
_cell.length_b   1.000
_cell.length_c   1.000
_cell.angle_alpha   90.00
_cell.angle_beta   90.00
_cell.angle_gamma   90.00
#
_symmetry.space_group_name_H-M   'P 1'
#
loop_
_entity.id
_entity.type
_entity.pdbx_description
1 polymer ?
#
loop_
_entity_poly.entity_id
_entity_poly.type
_entity_poly.pdbx_seq_one_letter_code
_entity_poly.pdbx_strand_id
1 'polypeptide(L)'
;MSAKSKWLAGDVPSESKYERARKLLAKARESEPPPRVMMKSAKLEWALDFAKLWMMKGQIKEQQGKLYEAIDTYNNGIKTCPTLIPLWLLLSGLEEKRGVLTKARSILERGRLKNPKTAILWLEAIRIEIRAGNKEMANTLLARALQECPTAGELWSEAIFLENRPQRKAKSVDALKKCEHNPNVLLVV
;
A
#
# COMPACT_ATOMS: atom_id res chain seq x y z
N MET A 1 7.92 -33.69 -48.74
CA MET A 1 6.52 -33.73 -48.26
C MET A 1 6.57 -33.85 -46.74
N SER A 2 6.60 -32.73 -46.03
CA SER A 2 5.45 -32.00 -45.47
C SER A 2 4.80 -32.71 -44.28
N ALA A 3 5.01 -32.15 -43.08
CA ALA A 3 3.96 -31.96 -42.08
C ALA A 3 4.44 -30.96 -41.01
N LYS A 4 4.50 -29.67 -41.39
CA LYS A 4 4.26 -28.58 -40.44
C LYS A 4 2.80 -28.69 -40.01
N SER A 5 2.53 -29.02 -38.74
CA SER A 5 1.23 -28.84 -38.08
C SER A 5 1.46 -29.07 -36.59
N LYS A 6 0.98 -28.27 -35.64
CA LYS A 6 -0.10 -27.30 -35.66
C LYS A 6 0.15 -26.43 -34.43
N TRP A 7 0.34 -25.13 -34.64
CA TRP A 7 0.01 -24.15 -33.63
C TRP A 7 -1.50 -24.26 -33.40
N LEU A 8 -1.92 -24.88 -32.31
CA LEU A 8 -3.29 -24.76 -31.82
C LEU A 8 -3.23 -24.00 -30.51
N ALA A 9 -3.75 -22.78 -30.61
CA ALA A 9 -4.02 -21.87 -29.53
C ALA A 9 -4.77 -22.59 -28.39
N GLY A 10 -4.14 -22.66 -27.23
CA GLY A 10 -4.84 -22.33 -26.01
C GLY A 10 -4.32 -20.97 -25.61
N ASP A 11 -5.20 -19.97 -25.51
CA ASP A 11 -4.89 -18.67 -24.92
C ASP A 11 -4.31 -18.89 -23.52
N VAL A 12 -2.97 -18.93 -23.41
CA VAL A 12 -2.30 -18.94 -22.12
C VAL A 12 -2.34 -17.49 -21.64
N PRO A 13 -3.11 -17.17 -20.57
CA PRO A 13 -3.14 -15.82 -20.03
C PRO A 13 -1.69 -15.44 -19.75
N SER A 14 -1.26 -14.26 -20.23
CA SER A 14 0.11 -13.76 -20.20
C SER A 14 0.86 -14.11 -18.90
N GLU A 15 1.43 -15.32 -18.89
CA GLU A 15 2.02 -15.90 -17.69
C GLU A 15 3.24 -15.04 -17.39
N SER A 16 3.25 -14.45 -16.20
CA SER A 16 4.25 -13.45 -15.86
C SER A 16 5.62 -14.09 -16.04
N LYS A 17 6.58 -13.40 -16.69
CA LYS A 17 7.92 -13.96 -16.97
C LYS A 17 8.57 -14.58 -15.71
N TYR A 18 8.17 -14.11 -14.53
CA TYR A 18 8.54 -14.60 -13.21
C TYR A 18 7.93 -15.96 -12.82
N GLU A 19 6.68 -16.25 -13.20
CA GLU A 19 6.04 -17.56 -12.97
C GLU A 19 6.70 -18.64 -13.82
N ARG A 20 7.03 -18.30 -15.07
CA ARG A 20 7.80 -19.18 -15.95
C ARG A 20 9.20 -19.43 -15.40
N ALA A 21 9.86 -18.40 -14.86
CA ALA A 21 11.14 -18.53 -14.17
C ALA A 21 11.02 -19.39 -12.88
N ARG A 22 9.93 -19.27 -12.12
CA ARG A 22 9.65 -20.13 -10.95
C ARG A 22 9.48 -21.59 -11.34
N LYS A 23 8.69 -21.89 -12.38
CA LYS A 23 8.52 -23.27 -12.88
C LYS A 23 9.83 -23.88 -13.35
N LEU A 24 10.65 -23.10 -14.07
CA LEU A 24 11.99 -23.54 -14.51
C LEU A 24 12.93 -23.80 -13.33
N LEU A 25 12.89 -22.95 -12.30
CA LEU A 25 13.72 -23.12 -11.10
C LEU A 25 13.21 -24.25 -10.19
N ALA A 26 11.89 -24.48 -10.13
CA ALA A 26 11.30 -25.62 -9.41
C ALA A 26 11.72 -26.95 -10.05
N LYS A 27 11.65 -27.04 -11.38
CA LYS A 27 12.14 -28.20 -12.13
C LYS A 27 13.65 -28.42 -11.96
N ALA A 28 14.42 -27.33 -11.81
CA ALA A 28 15.86 -27.40 -11.53
C ALA A 28 16.20 -27.75 -10.06
N ARG A 29 15.23 -27.71 -9.13
CA ARG A 29 15.40 -28.16 -7.73
C ARG A 29 15.19 -29.67 -7.59
N GLU A 30 14.38 -30.27 -8.45
CA GLU A 30 14.14 -31.72 -8.49
C GLU A 30 15.36 -32.50 -9.02
N SER A 31 16.25 -31.85 -9.78
CA SER A 31 17.41 -32.47 -10.43
C SER A 31 18.74 -32.28 -9.67
N GLU A 32 18.74 -32.40 -8.34
CA GLU A 32 19.90 -32.14 -7.44
C GLU A 32 20.61 -30.80 -7.69
N PRO A 33 20.20 -29.70 -7.03
CA PRO A 33 20.60 -28.36 -7.45
C PRO A 33 22.03 -28.02 -7.00
N PRO A 34 22.93 -27.63 -7.90
CA PRO A 34 24.21 -27.06 -7.50
C PRO A 34 23.97 -25.75 -6.71
N PRO A 35 24.86 -25.38 -5.76
CA PRO A 35 24.68 -24.20 -4.89
C PRO A 35 24.35 -22.91 -5.66
N ARG A 36 24.81 -22.80 -6.90
CA ARG A 36 24.54 -21.68 -7.82
C ARG A 36 23.07 -21.58 -8.25
N VAL A 37 22.36 -22.70 -8.43
CA VAL A 37 20.92 -22.74 -8.74
C VAL A 37 20.13 -22.39 -7.50
N MET A 38 20.51 -22.92 -6.34
CA MET A 38 19.92 -22.52 -5.06
C MET A 38 20.10 -21.02 -4.82
N MET A 39 21.30 -20.47 -5.04
CA MET A 39 21.60 -19.05 -4.88
C MET A 39 20.88 -18.14 -5.90
N LYS A 40 20.71 -18.58 -7.16
CA LYS A 40 19.88 -17.86 -8.14
C LYS A 40 18.40 -17.90 -7.76
N SER A 41 17.92 -19.02 -7.25
CA SER A 41 16.54 -19.15 -6.78
C SER A 41 16.29 -18.30 -5.53
N ALA A 42 17.26 -18.26 -4.60
CA ALA A 42 17.23 -17.41 -3.43
C ALA A 42 17.30 -15.93 -3.83
N LYS A 43 18.15 -15.53 -4.78
CA LYS A 43 18.15 -14.16 -5.32
C LYS A 43 16.86 -13.78 -6.02
N LEU A 44 16.22 -14.72 -6.72
CA LEU A 44 14.96 -14.47 -7.42
C LEU A 44 13.80 -14.32 -6.41
N GLU A 45 13.71 -15.22 -5.43
CA GLU A 45 12.74 -15.13 -4.33
C GLU A 45 13.01 -13.87 -3.49
N TRP A 46 14.26 -13.56 -3.19
CA TRP A 46 14.69 -12.34 -2.50
C TRP A 46 14.35 -11.06 -3.27
N ALA A 47 14.43 -11.09 -4.61
CA ALA A 47 14.04 -9.96 -5.46
C ALA A 47 12.52 -9.83 -5.66
N LEU A 48 11.75 -10.91 -5.46
CA LEU A 48 10.30 -10.95 -5.62
C LEU A 48 9.55 -10.55 -4.34
N ASP A 49 10.10 -10.89 -3.17
CA ASP A 49 9.51 -10.57 -1.86
C ASP A 49 9.86 -9.17 -1.36
N PHE A 50 10.86 -8.50 -1.95
CA PHE A 50 11.29 -7.20 -1.47
C PHE A 50 10.33 -6.11 -1.96
N ALA A 51 9.28 -5.88 -1.18
CA ALA A 51 8.30 -4.84 -1.40
C ALA A 51 8.94 -3.43 -1.54
N LYS A 52 10.15 -3.23 -1.00
CA LYS A 52 10.98 -2.02 -1.21
C LYS A 52 11.53 -1.87 -2.62
N LEU A 53 11.74 -2.94 -3.38
CA LEU A 53 12.09 -2.85 -4.81
C LEU A 53 10.93 -2.32 -5.64
N TRP A 54 9.69 -2.75 -5.35
CA TRP A 54 8.50 -2.19 -5.99
C TRP A 54 8.36 -0.70 -5.70
N MET A 55 8.66 -0.27 -4.47
CA MET A 55 8.70 1.16 -4.12
C MET A 55 9.73 1.92 -4.95
N MET A 56 10.99 1.48 -4.93
CA MET A 56 12.07 2.13 -5.68
C MET A 56 11.78 2.17 -7.18
N LYS A 57 11.26 1.08 -7.74
CA LYS A 57 10.90 1.00 -9.17
C LYS A 57 9.79 1.98 -9.53
N GLY A 58 8.76 2.11 -8.69
CA GLY A 58 7.70 3.09 -8.89
C GLY A 58 8.23 4.54 -8.81
N GLN A 59 9.07 4.84 -7.82
CA GLN A 59 9.68 6.15 -7.66
C GLN A 59 10.60 6.55 -8.83
N ILE A 60 11.39 5.62 -9.36
CA ILE A 60 12.21 5.86 -10.56
C ILE A 60 11.31 6.19 -11.76
N LYS A 61 10.18 5.48 -11.92
CA LYS A 61 9.22 5.75 -13.00
C LYS A 61 8.51 7.08 -12.84
N GLU A 62 8.20 7.48 -11.60
CA GLU A 62 7.70 8.83 -11.30
C GLU A 62 8.72 9.91 -11.72
N GLN A 63 10.00 9.72 -11.40
CA GLN A 63 11.09 10.63 -11.82
C GLN A 63 11.25 10.69 -13.33
N GLN A 64 10.99 9.60 -14.04
CA GLN A 64 10.99 9.53 -15.51
C GLN A 64 9.75 10.18 -16.16
N GLY A 65 8.78 10.66 -15.36
CA GLY A 65 7.52 11.23 -15.86
C GLY A 65 6.52 10.19 -16.37
N LYS A 66 6.81 8.89 -16.21
CA LYS A 66 5.98 7.79 -16.71
C LYS A 66 4.95 7.37 -15.66
N LEU A 67 3.93 8.19 -15.44
CA LEU A 67 2.93 8.00 -14.37
C LEU A 67 2.11 6.71 -14.52
N TYR A 68 1.63 6.39 -15.73
CA TYR A 68 0.83 5.18 -15.96
C TYR A 68 1.60 3.90 -15.64
N GLU A 69 2.84 3.83 -16.12
CA GLU A 69 3.74 2.73 -15.86
C GLU A 69 4.10 2.60 -14.37
N ALA A 70 4.15 3.71 -13.62
CA ALA A 70 4.39 3.73 -12.18
C ALA A 70 3.20 3.14 -11.41
N ILE A 71 1.98 3.52 -11.78
CA ILE A 71 0.73 2.97 -11.23
C ILE A 71 0.67 1.46 -11.43
N ASP A 72 0.98 0.99 -12.65
CA ASP A 72 0.99 -0.43 -12.94
C ASP A 72 2.03 -1.18 -12.10
N THR A 73 3.21 -0.59 -11.89
CA THR A 73 4.20 -1.19 -10.98
C THR A 73 3.72 -1.26 -9.54
N TYR A 74 3.10 -0.21 -9.00
CA TYR A 74 2.56 -0.25 -7.64
C TYR A 74 1.40 -1.23 -7.51
N ASN A 75 0.49 -1.29 -8.49
CA ASN A 75 -0.59 -2.26 -8.53
C ASN A 75 -0.07 -3.70 -8.53
N ASN A 76 0.98 -3.96 -9.30
CA ASN A 76 1.65 -5.27 -9.27
C ASN A 76 2.31 -5.54 -7.92
N GLY A 77 2.95 -4.54 -7.31
CA GLY A 77 3.54 -4.64 -5.97
C GLY A 77 2.51 -4.96 -4.89
N ILE A 78 1.31 -4.38 -4.97
CA ILE A 78 0.21 -4.66 -4.04
C ILE A 78 -0.34 -6.08 -4.23
N LYS A 79 -0.38 -6.58 -5.47
CA LYS A 79 -0.79 -7.98 -5.74
C LYS A 79 0.20 -8.98 -5.16
N THR A 80 1.50 -8.71 -5.27
CA THR A 80 2.54 -9.59 -4.71
C THR A 80 2.63 -9.47 -3.20
N CYS A 81 2.51 -8.25 -2.65
CA CYS A 81 2.75 -7.95 -1.24
C CYS A 81 1.63 -7.04 -0.69
N PRO A 82 0.45 -7.60 -0.36
CA PRO A 82 -0.70 -6.81 0.11
C PRO A 82 -0.50 -6.26 1.53
N THR A 83 0.41 -6.86 2.31
CA THR A 83 0.67 -6.49 3.71
C THR A 83 1.49 -5.21 3.87
N LEU A 84 2.18 -4.75 2.82
CA LEU A 84 3.04 -3.58 2.94
C LEU A 84 2.25 -2.27 2.82
N ILE A 85 2.04 -1.61 3.95
CA ILE A 85 1.35 -0.32 4.08
C ILE A 85 1.98 0.79 3.18
N PRO A 86 3.31 1.01 3.17
CA PRO A 86 3.93 2.02 2.30
C PRO A 86 3.55 1.96 0.82
N LEU A 87 3.33 0.77 0.24
CA LEU A 87 2.93 0.66 -1.17
C LEU A 87 1.53 1.22 -1.41
N TRP A 88 0.61 0.99 -0.48
CA TRP A 88 -0.74 1.56 -0.54
C TRP A 88 -0.71 3.09 -0.46
N LEU A 89 0.16 3.63 0.40
CA LEU A 89 0.34 5.08 0.56
C LEU A 89 0.94 5.74 -0.69
N LEU A 90 1.98 5.12 -1.27
CA LEU A 90 2.59 5.61 -2.50
C LEU A 90 1.58 5.60 -3.65
N LEU A 91 0.80 4.52 -3.78
CA LEU A 91 -0.22 4.43 -4.82
C LEU A 91 -1.34 5.46 -4.62
N SER A 92 -1.85 5.64 -3.39
CA SER A 92 -2.89 6.65 -3.12
C SER A 92 -2.39 8.06 -3.36
N GLY A 93 -1.15 8.37 -2.96
CA GLY A 93 -0.53 9.68 -3.19
C GLY A 93 -0.29 9.96 -4.68
N LEU A 94 0.07 8.95 -5.48
CA LEU A 94 0.21 9.13 -6.93
C LEU A 94 -1.15 9.41 -7.59
N GLU A 95 -2.20 8.69 -7.18
CA GLU A 95 -3.57 8.92 -7.67
C GLU A 95 -4.11 10.30 -7.27
N GLU A 96 -3.76 10.77 -6.08
CA GLU A 96 -4.04 12.14 -5.63
C GLU A 96 -3.31 13.17 -6.49
N LYS A 97 -2.01 13.01 -6.77
CA LYS A 97 -1.24 13.89 -7.67
C LYS A 97 -1.84 13.94 -9.08
N ARG A 98 -2.48 12.86 -9.53
CA ARG A 98 -3.20 12.80 -10.82
C ARG A 98 -4.54 13.54 -10.78
N GLY A 99 -5.06 13.88 -9.60
CA GLY A 99 -6.37 14.51 -9.42
C GLY A 99 -7.53 13.50 -9.38
N VAL A 100 -7.26 12.19 -9.35
CA VAL A 100 -8.32 11.16 -9.33
C VAL A 100 -8.59 10.69 -7.90
N LEU A 101 -9.24 11.57 -7.13
CA LEU A 101 -9.54 11.37 -5.71
C LEU A 101 -10.38 10.12 -5.44
N THR A 102 -11.34 9.81 -6.32
CA THR A 102 -12.21 8.62 -6.21
C THR A 102 -11.43 7.32 -6.23
N LYS A 103 -10.37 7.23 -7.05
CA LYS A 103 -9.48 6.06 -7.09
C LYS A 103 -8.60 6.00 -5.86
N ALA A 104 -8.05 7.13 -5.41
CA ALA A 104 -7.26 7.17 -4.18
C ALA A 104 -8.05 6.64 -2.97
N ARG A 105 -9.32 7.04 -2.85
CA ARG A 105 -10.24 6.53 -1.81
C ARG A 105 -10.43 5.02 -1.87
N SER A 106 -10.72 4.47 -3.06
CA SER A 106 -10.95 3.03 -3.22
C SER A 106 -9.69 2.21 -3.02
N ILE A 107 -8.51 2.75 -3.35
CA ILE A 107 -7.22 2.13 -3.03
C ILE A 107 -7.02 2.04 -1.52
N LEU A 108 -7.22 3.15 -0.79
CA LEU A 108 -7.05 3.16 0.66
C LEU A 108 -8.08 2.26 1.36
N GLU A 109 -9.31 2.21 0.87
CA GLU A 109 -10.34 1.30 1.38
C GLU A 109 -9.96 -0.17 1.20
N ARG A 110 -9.47 -0.56 0.02
CA ARG A 110 -8.92 -1.91 -0.19
C ARG A 110 -7.71 -2.18 0.70
N GLY A 111 -6.86 -1.19 0.91
CA GLY A 111 -5.72 -1.27 1.81
C GLY A 111 -6.15 -1.57 3.25
N ARG A 112 -7.21 -0.90 3.74
CA ARG A 112 -7.78 -1.15 5.07
C ARG A 112 -8.39 -2.54 5.22
N LEU A 113 -9.08 -3.03 4.19
CA LEU A 113 -9.62 -4.39 4.18
C LEU A 113 -8.53 -5.47 4.25
N LYS A 114 -7.37 -5.21 3.66
CA LYS A 114 -6.22 -6.13 3.69
C LYS A 114 -5.39 -6.01 4.96
N ASN A 115 -5.22 -4.79 5.49
CA ASN A 115 -4.41 -4.49 6.67
C ASN A 115 -5.28 -3.83 7.75
N PRO A 116 -6.12 -4.62 8.45
CA PRO A 116 -6.98 -4.09 9.50
C PRO A 116 -6.13 -3.50 10.64
N LYS A 117 -6.71 -2.54 11.39
CA LYS A 117 -6.10 -1.91 12.58
C LYS A 117 -4.82 -1.10 12.32
N THR A 118 -4.58 -0.67 11.08
CA THR A 118 -3.44 0.19 10.78
C THR A 118 -3.84 1.66 10.84
N ALA A 119 -3.40 2.38 11.88
CA ALA A 119 -3.68 3.80 12.06
C ALA A 119 -3.15 4.68 10.91
N ILE A 120 -1.99 4.33 10.35
CA ILE A 120 -1.32 5.08 9.27
C ILE A 120 -2.20 5.17 8.01
N LEU A 121 -2.88 4.08 7.62
CA LEU A 121 -3.77 4.07 6.46
C LEU A 121 -5.00 4.96 6.67
N TRP A 122 -5.52 5.00 7.90
CA TRP A 122 -6.61 5.89 8.27
C TRP A 122 -6.18 7.35 8.21
N LEU A 123 -4.99 7.64 8.74
CA LEU A 123 -4.43 8.98 8.79
C LEU A 123 -4.25 9.55 7.37
N GLU A 124 -3.65 8.77 6.47
CA GLU A 124 -3.48 9.22 5.09
C GLU A 124 -4.81 9.39 4.35
N ALA A 125 -5.82 8.57 4.62
CA ALA A 125 -7.17 8.78 4.07
C ALA A 125 -7.78 10.11 4.55
N ILE A 126 -7.64 10.42 5.85
CA ILE A 126 -8.14 11.66 6.44
C ILE A 126 -7.40 12.88 5.84
N ARG A 127 -6.07 12.81 5.72
CA ARG A 127 -5.25 13.88 5.12
C ARG A 127 -5.64 14.18 3.69
N ILE A 128 -5.90 13.14 2.88
CA ILE A 128 -6.36 13.31 1.51
C ILE A 128 -7.69 14.09 1.46
N GLU A 129 -8.65 13.77 2.33
CA GLU A 129 -9.92 14.51 2.37
C GLU A 129 -9.75 15.96 2.85
N ILE A 130 -8.87 16.20 3.84
CA ILE A 130 -8.55 17.54 4.30
C ILE A 130 -7.91 18.36 3.17
N ARG A 131 -6.97 17.78 2.42
CA ARG A 131 -6.35 18.43 1.25
C ARG A 131 -7.35 18.70 0.13
N ALA A 132 -8.35 17.83 -0.03
CA ALA A 132 -9.47 18.03 -0.96
C ALA A 132 -10.52 19.05 -0.48
N GLY A 133 -10.42 19.55 0.75
CA GLY A 133 -11.38 20.50 1.34
C GLY A 133 -12.63 19.86 1.95
N ASN A 134 -12.76 18.53 1.92
CA ASN A 134 -13.93 17.80 2.40
C ASN A 134 -13.83 17.51 3.91
N LYS A 135 -13.95 18.55 4.73
CA LYS A 135 -13.82 18.43 6.20
C LYS A 135 -14.87 17.52 6.83
N GLU A 136 -16.10 17.53 6.33
CA GLU A 136 -17.17 16.65 6.82
C GLU A 136 -16.81 15.18 6.63
N MET A 137 -16.35 14.81 5.43
CA MET A 137 -15.91 13.45 5.14
C MET A 137 -14.71 13.07 6.02
N ALA A 138 -13.74 13.97 6.19
CA ALA A 138 -12.60 13.76 7.07
C ALA A 138 -13.03 13.46 8.52
N ASN A 139 -14.02 14.20 9.05
CA ASN A 139 -14.58 13.95 10.39
C ASN A 139 -15.25 12.58 10.50
N THR A 140 -16.01 12.16 9.48
CA THR A 140 -16.63 10.83 9.49
C THR A 140 -15.60 9.69 9.45
N LEU A 141 -14.55 9.84 8.65
CA LEU A 141 -13.45 8.87 8.57
C LEU A 141 -12.67 8.80 9.87
N LEU A 142 -12.41 9.96 10.48
CA LEU A 142 -11.73 10.05 11.76
C LEU A 142 -12.53 9.37 12.89
N ALA A 143 -13.84 9.57 12.94
CA ALA A 143 -14.70 8.90 13.93
C ALA A 143 -14.64 7.37 13.78
N ARG A 144 -14.65 6.84 12.55
CA ARG A 144 -14.47 5.41 12.28
C ARG A 144 -13.07 4.93 12.65
N ALA A 145 -12.04 5.70 12.33
CA ALA A 145 -10.65 5.37 12.66
C ALA A 145 -10.43 5.24 14.17
N LEU A 146 -11.04 6.11 14.98
CA LEU A 146 -10.98 6.05 16.44
C LEU A 146 -11.76 4.88 17.04
N GLN A 147 -12.78 4.36 16.35
CA GLN A 147 -13.48 3.13 16.75
C GLN A 147 -12.61 1.89 16.52
N GLU A 148 -11.90 1.82 15.39
CA GLU A 148 -11.02 0.68 15.08
C GLU A 148 -9.69 0.73 15.85
N CYS A 149 -9.13 1.93 16.02
CA CYS A 149 -7.81 2.17 16.60
C CYS A 149 -7.88 3.20 17.74
N PRO A 150 -8.46 2.85 18.92
CA PRO A 150 -8.67 3.81 20.01
C PRO A 150 -7.38 4.24 20.71
N THR A 151 -6.29 3.47 20.62
CA THR A 151 -5.00 3.72 21.28
C THR A 151 -3.98 4.42 20.38
N ALA A 152 -4.34 4.72 19.13
CA ALA A 152 -3.43 5.33 18.17
C ALA A 152 -3.33 6.85 18.40
N GLY A 153 -2.27 7.29 19.08
CA GLY A 153 -2.05 8.70 19.39
C GLY A 153 -1.96 9.61 18.17
N GLU A 154 -1.46 9.12 17.03
CA GLU A 154 -1.40 9.87 15.77
C GLU A 154 -2.79 10.28 15.26
N LEU A 155 -3.78 9.38 15.38
CA LEU A 155 -5.17 9.69 15.00
C LEU A 155 -5.78 10.69 15.96
N TRP A 156 -5.49 10.60 17.26
CA TRP A 156 -5.96 11.56 18.25
C TRP A 156 -5.36 12.96 18.04
N SER A 157 -4.08 13.07 17.68
CA SER A 157 -3.48 14.38 17.34
C SER A 157 -4.21 15.05 16.17
N GLU A 158 -4.41 14.34 15.07
CA GLU A 158 -5.16 14.86 13.91
C GLU A 158 -6.62 15.16 14.30
N ALA A 159 -7.20 14.37 15.21
CA ALA A 159 -8.56 14.57 15.69
C ALA A 159 -8.76 15.90 16.45
N ILE A 160 -7.76 16.31 17.23
CA ILE A 160 -7.76 17.56 17.98
C ILE A 160 -7.60 18.74 17.01
N PHE A 161 -6.73 18.62 16.00
CA PHE A 161 -6.54 19.69 15.02
C PHE A 161 -7.76 19.94 14.15
N LEU A 162 -8.45 18.87 13.75
CA LEU A 162 -9.63 18.95 12.88
C LEU A 162 -10.84 19.59 13.57
N GLU A 163 -10.88 19.55 14.91
CA GLU A 163 -11.96 20.13 15.68
C GLU A 163 -11.90 21.66 15.83
N ASN A 164 -13.07 22.24 16.10
CA ASN A 164 -13.22 23.66 16.37
C ASN A 164 -12.48 24.04 17.65
N ARG A 165 -11.86 25.23 17.66
CA ARG A 165 -11.01 25.74 18.75
C ARG A 165 -11.62 25.56 20.17
N PRO A 166 -12.93 25.77 20.40
CA PRO A 166 -13.53 25.56 21.72
C PRO A 166 -13.58 24.08 22.15
N GLN A 167 -13.79 23.16 21.19
CA GLN A 167 -13.96 21.72 21.44
C GLN A 167 -12.63 20.99 21.62
N ARG A 168 -11.53 21.55 21.09
CA ARG A 168 -10.18 20.94 21.17
C ARG A 168 -9.76 20.56 22.58
N LYS A 169 -10.08 21.38 23.58
CA LYS A 169 -9.75 21.11 24.99
C LYS A 169 -10.49 19.89 25.54
N ALA A 170 -11.75 19.71 25.16
CA ALA A 170 -12.51 18.53 25.59
C ALA A 170 -11.93 17.27 24.95
N LYS A 171 -11.63 17.32 23.66
CA LYS A 171 -11.08 16.17 22.94
C LYS A 171 -9.64 15.83 23.33
N SER A 172 -8.82 16.83 23.70
CA SER A 172 -7.47 16.56 24.20
C SER A 172 -7.49 15.83 25.55
N VAL A 173 -8.45 16.16 26.44
CA VAL A 173 -8.66 15.41 27.68
C VAL A 173 -9.08 13.96 27.39
N ASP A 174 -9.98 13.75 26.43
CA ASP A 174 -10.40 12.39 26.03
C ASP A 174 -9.26 11.60 25.37
N ALA A 175 -8.40 12.27 24.60
CA ALA A 175 -7.20 11.69 24.01
C ALA A 175 -6.19 11.27 25.09
N LEU A 176 -5.95 12.14 26.08
CA LEU A 176 -5.05 11.84 27.20
C LEU A 176 -5.52 10.63 28.00
N LYS A 177 -6.82 10.55 28.33
CA LYS A 177 -7.39 9.39 29.03
C LYS A 177 -7.18 8.06 28.30
N LYS A 178 -7.09 8.08 26.97
CA LYS A 178 -6.90 6.88 26.14
C LYS A 178 -5.45 6.59 25.78
N CYS A 179 -4.59 7.61 25.73
CA CYS A 179 -3.23 7.55 25.20
C CYS A 179 -2.22 8.32 26.09
N GLU A 180 -2.22 8.06 27.41
CA GLU A 180 -1.50 8.85 28.43
C GLU A 180 0.01 9.07 28.18
N HIS A 181 0.69 8.19 27.45
CA HIS A 181 2.14 8.26 27.22
C HIS A 181 2.54 8.37 25.73
N ASN A 182 1.61 8.71 24.83
CA ASN A 182 1.97 8.84 23.43
C ASN A 182 2.57 10.24 23.12
N PRO A 183 3.81 10.33 22.60
CA PRO A 183 4.48 11.60 22.35
C PRO A 183 3.71 12.52 21.40
N ASN A 184 2.98 11.94 20.43
CA ASN A 184 2.20 12.71 19.46
C ASN A 184 0.97 13.38 20.09
N VAL A 185 0.41 12.80 21.15
CA VAL A 185 -0.73 13.40 21.87
C VAL A 185 -0.25 14.53 22.76
N LEU A 186 0.86 14.31 23.47
CA LEU A 186 1.48 15.33 24.35
C LEU A 186 1.94 16.58 23.58
N LEU A 187 2.33 16.45 22.31
CA LEU A 187 2.72 17.58 21.48
C LEU A 187 1.53 18.47 21.06
N VAL A 188 0.32 17.92 21.03
CA VAL A 188 -0.88 18.59 20.50
C VAL A 188 -1.79 19.16 21.60
N VAL A 189 -1.69 18.64 22.82
CA VAL A 189 -2.35 19.20 24.01
C VAL A 189 -1.68 20.51 24.43
#